data_AF-A0A932SUQ7-F1
#
_entry.id   AF-A0A932SUQ7-F1
#
_cell.length_a   1.000
_cell.length_b   1.000
_cell.length_c   1.000
_cell.angle_alpha   90.00
_cell.angle_beta   90.00
_cell.angle_gamma   90.00
#
_symmetry.space_group_name_H-M   'P 1'
#
loop_
_entity.id
_entity.type
_entity.pdbx_description
1 polymer ?
#
loop_
_entity_poly.entity_id
_entity_poly.type
_entity_poly.pdbx_seq_one_letter_code
_entity_poly.pdbx_strand_id
1 'polypeptide(L)'
;MAENSAGKWFVRLGISSVVGAVAALVWFGVREGLESSHRKSCRVNLQQIAAALQAYHEQYKSFPPAHVLGPDGEPYRSWRVVLLPFLDEQNLYDQYRFDEPWNGPHNRTLIEQIPKLYACPSATGQKPGTTNYLAVVGRGTCWPEQYSIRYEDIHDGTSNTVQLVESSNSSVQWLEPRDIAYREAQSHGKPAGHPTPSSKHLSATNANSQGGFHVTLADGSVKFLNHQIDPKIFRSLLSINGGRALARVDWPALDLPEPLELPPSRPAEEFPSTDVLPYPTGPITRGRNYVYCATFEIAWDEARKALGGGPIVLEGDPPLAQMLNSHSFDRRNLDPNSYLARGGPGSSEARTQIREELAAKFPKSEPRSLNQIQGERWLLLYAYFLKSLRFETEFELLPKPLMFLAPGREKPVVGFGIAHLDDSIAQGEHLQVQVRILDYKSDDDFVVQLLP
;
A
#
# COMPACT_ATOMS: atom_id res chain seq x y z
N MET A 1 7.65 -82.13 -22.21
CA MET A 1 6.41 -81.32 -22.14
C MET A 1 6.43 -80.26 -21.02
N ALA A 2 7.60 -79.82 -20.53
CA ALA A 2 7.71 -78.96 -19.33
C ALA A 2 8.38 -77.59 -19.58
N GLU A 3 8.51 -77.15 -20.84
CA GLU A 3 9.30 -75.93 -21.17
C GLU A 3 8.45 -74.67 -21.42
N ASN A 4 7.13 -74.78 -21.41
CA ASN A 4 6.25 -73.70 -21.91
C ASN A 4 5.34 -73.06 -20.83
N SER A 5 5.50 -73.41 -19.54
CA SER A 5 4.73 -72.79 -18.46
C SER A 5 5.43 -71.55 -17.88
N ALA A 6 6.76 -71.55 -17.76
CA ALA A 6 7.54 -70.43 -17.24
C ALA A 6 7.39 -69.17 -18.11
N GLY A 7 7.47 -69.30 -19.45
CA GLY A 7 7.25 -68.18 -20.38
C GLY A 7 5.85 -67.56 -20.29
N LYS A 8 4.82 -68.36 -20.01
CA LYS A 8 3.44 -67.86 -19.83
C LYS A 8 3.27 -67.08 -18.51
N TRP A 9 3.99 -67.45 -17.46
CA TRP A 9 4.01 -66.70 -16.19
C TRP A 9 4.78 -65.37 -16.34
N PHE A 10 5.94 -65.38 -17.01
CA PHE A 10 6.71 -64.16 -17.27
C PHE A 10 5.97 -63.17 -18.16
N VAL A 11 5.29 -63.64 -19.22
CA VAL A 11 4.49 -62.78 -20.11
C VAL A 11 3.27 -62.18 -19.38
N ARG A 12 2.59 -62.95 -18.51
CA ARG A 12 1.46 -62.45 -17.72
C ARG A 12 1.89 -61.40 -16.68
N LEU A 13 3.04 -61.60 -16.03
CA LEU A 13 3.61 -60.63 -15.09
C LEU A 13 4.05 -59.34 -15.80
N GLY A 14 4.68 -59.44 -16.99
CA GLY A 14 5.09 -58.30 -17.80
C GLY A 14 3.92 -57.45 -18.31
N ILE A 15 2.81 -58.07 -18.73
CA ILE A 15 1.61 -57.33 -19.16
C ILE A 15 0.97 -56.61 -17.97
N SER A 16 0.93 -57.25 -16.80
CA SER A 16 0.32 -56.66 -15.59
C SER A 16 1.13 -55.48 -15.06
N SER A 17 2.47 -55.53 -15.15
CA SER A 17 3.33 -54.41 -14.76
C SER A 17 3.23 -53.23 -15.73
N VAL A 18 3.11 -53.48 -17.03
CA VAL A 18 2.91 -52.42 -18.04
C VAL A 18 1.54 -51.76 -17.88
N VAL A 19 0.47 -52.54 -17.69
CA VAL A 19 -0.89 -51.98 -17.45
C VAL A 19 -0.93 -51.18 -16.15
N GLY A 20 -0.26 -51.65 -15.08
CA GLY A 20 -0.14 -50.91 -13.83
C GLY A 20 0.63 -49.60 -13.98
N ALA A 21 1.74 -49.60 -14.73
CA ALA A 21 2.52 -48.39 -15.01
C ALA A 21 1.74 -47.37 -15.86
N VAL A 22 1.03 -47.83 -16.90
CA VAL A 22 0.18 -46.97 -17.73
C VAL A 22 -0.99 -46.40 -16.93
N ALA A 23 -1.66 -47.21 -16.10
CA ALA A 23 -2.74 -46.74 -15.23
C ALA A 23 -2.24 -45.72 -14.19
N ALA A 24 -1.05 -45.93 -13.63
CA ALA A 24 -0.42 -44.97 -12.71
C ALA A 24 -0.06 -43.65 -13.40
N LEU A 25 0.47 -43.69 -14.63
CA LEU A 25 0.78 -42.50 -15.43
C LEU A 25 -0.49 -41.74 -15.84
N VAL A 26 -1.54 -42.46 -16.24
CA VAL A 26 -2.85 -41.85 -16.56
C VAL A 26 -3.47 -41.24 -15.30
N TRP A 27 -3.43 -41.94 -14.17
CA TRP A 27 -3.92 -41.42 -12.89
C TRP A 27 -3.15 -40.17 -12.43
N PHE A 28 -1.83 -40.17 -12.58
CA PHE A 28 -0.98 -39.02 -12.26
C PHE A 28 -1.26 -37.84 -13.20
N GLY A 29 -1.31 -38.07 -14.51
CA GLY A 29 -1.61 -37.03 -15.52
C GLY A 29 -3.03 -36.44 -15.43
N VAL A 30 -4.04 -37.26 -15.10
CA VAL A 30 -5.41 -36.77 -14.86
C VAL A 30 -5.48 -35.89 -13.62
N ARG A 31 -4.75 -36.24 -12.54
CA ARG A 31 -4.68 -35.42 -11.33
C ARG A 31 -3.97 -34.08 -11.56
N GLU A 32 -2.88 -34.07 -12.32
CA GLU A 32 -2.18 -32.83 -12.71
C GLU A 32 -3.06 -31.96 -13.61
N GLY A 33 -3.79 -32.56 -14.55
CA GLY A 33 -4.72 -31.87 -15.45
C GLY A 33 -5.87 -31.19 -14.69
N LEU A 34 -6.50 -31.88 -13.74
CA LEU A 34 -7.59 -31.34 -12.92
C LEU A 34 -7.14 -30.21 -12.00
N GLU A 35 -6.00 -30.35 -11.32
CA GLU A 35 -5.46 -29.28 -10.45
C GLU A 35 -5.08 -28.03 -11.26
N SER A 36 -4.49 -28.20 -12.44
CA SER A 36 -4.23 -27.08 -13.35
C SER A 36 -5.52 -26.37 -13.80
N SER A 37 -6.60 -27.13 -13.99
CA SER A 37 -7.92 -26.62 -14.37
C SER A 37 -8.60 -25.92 -13.20
N HIS A 38 -8.57 -26.48 -11.99
CA HIS A 38 -9.17 -25.85 -10.81
C HIS A 38 -8.43 -24.56 -10.42
N ARG A 39 -7.09 -24.53 -10.55
CA ARG A 39 -6.30 -23.31 -10.36
C ARG A 39 -6.71 -22.22 -11.35
N LYS A 40 -6.94 -22.58 -12.62
CA LYS A 40 -7.48 -21.67 -13.64
C LYS A 40 -8.87 -21.18 -13.25
N SER A 41 -9.74 -22.06 -12.74
CA SER A 41 -11.08 -21.66 -12.28
C SER A 41 -11.02 -20.69 -11.10
N CYS A 42 -10.15 -20.88 -10.12
CA CYS A 42 -9.96 -19.93 -9.00
C CYS A 42 -9.52 -18.56 -9.49
N ARG A 43 -8.58 -18.52 -10.44
CA ARG A 43 -8.14 -17.29 -11.07
C ARG A 43 -9.29 -16.58 -11.79
N VAL A 44 -10.10 -17.33 -12.56
CA VAL A 44 -11.28 -16.80 -13.26
C VAL A 44 -12.32 -16.27 -12.28
N ASN A 45 -12.60 -16.98 -11.18
CA ASN A 45 -13.51 -16.51 -10.13
C ASN A 45 -13.04 -15.17 -9.55
N LEU A 46 -11.76 -15.05 -9.19
CA LEU A 46 -11.18 -13.81 -8.68
C LEU A 46 -11.21 -12.68 -9.71
N GLN A 47 -10.98 -12.97 -10.99
CA GLN A 47 -11.09 -11.98 -12.07
C GLN A 47 -12.53 -11.45 -12.21
N GLN A 48 -13.53 -12.31 -12.08
CA GLN A 48 -14.94 -11.88 -12.12
C GLN A 48 -15.32 -11.06 -10.89
N ILE A 49 -14.85 -11.45 -9.70
CA ILE A 49 -15.04 -10.65 -8.48
C ILE A 49 -14.35 -9.28 -8.62
N ALA A 50 -13.14 -9.24 -9.18
CA ALA A 50 -12.41 -7.99 -9.41
C ALA A 50 -13.15 -7.05 -10.38
N ALA A 51 -13.69 -7.59 -11.47
CA ALA A 51 -14.50 -6.82 -12.41
C ALA A 51 -15.77 -6.28 -11.75
N ALA A 52 -16.42 -7.06 -10.88
CA ALA A 52 -17.56 -6.59 -10.11
C ALA A 52 -17.18 -5.47 -9.12
N LEU A 53 -16.01 -5.56 -8.46
CA LEU A 53 -15.50 -4.49 -7.59
C LEU A 53 -15.21 -3.20 -8.36
N GLN A 54 -14.69 -3.32 -9.57
CA GLN A 54 -14.48 -2.19 -10.49
C GLN A 54 -15.80 -1.55 -10.90
N ALA A 55 -16.80 -2.35 -11.28
CA ALA A 55 -18.14 -1.86 -11.65
C ALA A 55 -18.83 -1.16 -10.45
N TYR A 56 -18.69 -1.72 -9.24
CA TYR A 56 -19.14 -1.07 -8.01
C TYR A 56 -18.46 0.29 -7.81
N HIS A 57 -17.12 0.34 -7.95
CA HIS A 57 -16.37 1.60 -7.84
C HIS A 57 -16.81 2.61 -8.91
N GLU A 58 -17.02 2.19 -10.15
CA GLU A 58 -17.48 3.06 -11.22
C GLU A 58 -18.84 3.68 -10.89
N GLN A 59 -19.77 2.90 -10.34
CA GLN A 59 -21.11 3.36 -9.97
C GLN A 59 -21.11 4.25 -8.73
N TYR A 60 -20.40 3.86 -7.66
CA TYR A 60 -20.47 4.51 -6.34
C TYR A 60 -19.28 5.41 -6.01
N LYS A 61 -18.30 5.51 -6.92
CA LYS A 61 -17.04 6.27 -6.78
C LYS A 61 -16.19 5.87 -5.58
N SER A 62 -16.40 4.67 -5.05
CA SER A 62 -15.66 4.11 -3.93
C SER A 62 -15.82 2.59 -3.93
N PHE A 63 -14.85 1.86 -3.37
CA PHE A 63 -14.96 0.42 -3.15
C PHE A 63 -15.99 0.11 -2.06
N PRO A 64 -16.58 -1.10 -2.06
CA PRO A 64 -17.50 -1.48 -1.00
C PRO A 64 -16.78 -1.49 0.37
N PRO A 65 -17.47 -1.09 1.45
CA PRO A 65 -16.90 -1.21 2.79
C PRO A 65 -16.71 -2.68 3.16
N ALA A 66 -15.72 -2.99 4.01
CA ALA A 66 -15.47 -4.36 4.46
C ALA A 66 -16.72 -5.01 5.09
N HIS A 67 -17.46 -4.21 5.85
CA HIS A 67 -18.77 -4.58 6.37
C HIS A 67 -19.66 -3.34 6.49
N VAL A 68 -20.99 -3.56 6.48
CA VAL A 68 -21.99 -2.52 6.72
C VAL A 68 -22.58 -2.73 8.12
N LEU A 69 -22.54 -1.67 8.93
CA LEU A 69 -23.09 -1.68 10.29
C LEU A 69 -24.62 -1.56 10.28
N GLY A 70 -25.26 -2.24 11.22
CA GLY A 70 -26.68 -2.10 11.54
C GLY A 70 -26.97 -0.89 12.43
N PRO A 71 -28.26 -0.63 12.74
CA PRO A 71 -28.68 0.46 13.62
C PRO A 71 -28.14 0.36 15.06
N ASP A 72 -27.80 -0.85 15.49
CA ASP A 72 -27.19 -1.18 16.78
C ASP A 72 -25.67 -1.02 16.79
N GLY A 73 -25.06 -0.69 15.64
CA GLY A 73 -23.61 -0.57 15.48
C GLY A 73 -22.89 -1.89 15.26
N GLU A 74 -23.61 -3.01 15.11
CA GLU A 74 -23.02 -4.32 14.85
C GLU A 74 -22.85 -4.58 13.34
N PRO A 75 -21.87 -5.38 12.90
CA PRO A 75 -21.72 -5.75 11.50
C PRO A 75 -22.90 -6.58 10.99
N TYR A 76 -23.73 -5.99 10.12
CA TYR A 76 -24.92 -6.67 9.57
C TYR A 76 -24.62 -7.38 8.25
N ARG A 77 -23.70 -6.86 7.43
CA ARG A 77 -23.54 -7.32 6.03
C ARG A 77 -22.10 -7.33 5.57
N SER A 78 -21.72 -8.37 4.83
CA SER A 78 -20.44 -8.47 4.14
C SER A 78 -20.45 -7.67 2.84
N TRP A 79 -19.27 -7.19 2.42
CA TRP A 79 -19.03 -6.66 1.07
C TRP A 79 -19.51 -7.61 -0.06
N ARG A 80 -19.52 -8.92 0.21
CA ARG A 80 -19.98 -9.95 -0.74
C ARG A 80 -21.46 -9.78 -1.10
N VAL A 81 -22.29 -9.39 -0.14
CA VAL A 81 -23.74 -9.21 -0.36
C VAL A 81 -24.00 -8.00 -1.26
N VAL A 82 -23.30 -6.88 -1.02
CA VAL A 82 -23.47 -5.67 -1.84
C VAL A 82 -22.94 -5.82 -3.26
N LEU A 83 -22.11 -6.83 -3.51
CA LEU A 83 -21.52 -7.10 -4.82
C LEU A 83 -22.40 -8.00 -5.70
N LEU A 84 -23.41 -8.70 -5.15
CA LEU A 84 -24.25 -9.64 -5.89
C LEU A 84 -24.89 -9.05 -7.18
N PRO A 85 -25.40 -7.80 -7.22
CA PRO A 85 -25.96 -7.23 -8.45
C PRO A 85 -24.95 -7.11 -9.59
N PHE A 86 -23.65 -7.01 -9.26
CA PHE A 86 -22.54 -6.91 -10.22
C PHE A 86 -22.00 -8.28 -10.64
N LEU A 87 -22.55 -9.35 -10.07
CA LEU A 87 -22.16 -10.75 -10.32
C LEU A 87 -23.29 -11.55 -10.98
N ASP A 88 -24.30 -10.87 -11.54
CA ASP A 88 -25.52 -11.46 -12.10
C ASP A 88 -26.35 -12.27 -11.07
N GLU A 89 -26.20 -11.97 -9.77
CA GLU A 89 -26.88 -12.65 -8.66
C GLU A 89 -28.03 -11.80 -8.08
N GLN A 90 -28.75 -11.05 -8.93
CA GLN A 90 -29.84 -10.16 -8.52
C GLN A 90 -30.95 -10.89 -7.76
N ASN A 91 -31.32 -12.10 -8.20
CA ASN A 91 -32.36 -12.90 -7.53
C ASN A 91 -31.96 -13.29 -6.09
N LEU A 92 -30.67 -13.50 -5.82
CA LEU A 92 -30.19 -13.78 -4.47
C LEU A 92 -30.10 -12.49 -3.64
N TYR A 93 -29.74 -11.37 -4.27
CA TYR A 93 -29.74 -10.05 -3.64
C TYR A 93 -31.15 -9.64 -3.16
N ASP A 94 -32.17 -9.84 -3.99
CA ASP A 94 -33.57 -9.50 -3.68
C ASP A 94 -34.15 -10.36 -2.55
N GLN A 95 -33.61 -11.56 -2.33
CA GLN A 95 -33.98 -12.42 -1.21
C GLN A 95 -33.35 -11.97 0.11
N TYR A 96 -32.26 -11.21 0.09
CA TYR A 96 -31.56 -10.79 1.31
C TYR A 96 -32.36 -9.71 2.06
N ARG A 97 -32.53 -9.90 3.36
CA ARG A 97 -33.24 -8.94 4.22
C ARG A 97 -32.26 -7.95 4.86
N PHE A 98 -32.39 -6.68 4.47
CA PHE A 98 -31.53 -5.60 4.96
C PHE A 98 -31.92 -5.07 6.35
N ASP A 99 -33.07 -5.48 6.88
CA ASP A 99 -33.59 -5.09 8.19
C ASP A 99 -33.14 -6.04 9.33
N GLU A 100 -32.38 -7.09 9.03
CA GLU A 100 -31.82 -8.01 10.02
C GLU A 100 -30.32 -8.29 9.76
N PRO A 101 -29.55 -8.77 10.76
CA PRO A 101 -28.16 -9.14 10.56
C PRO A 101 -28.03 -10.37 9.65
N TRP A 102 -26.82 -10.60 9.12
CA TRP A 102 -26.50 -11.74 8.25
C TRP A 102 -26.87 -13.11 8.85
N ASN A 103 -26.80 -13.26 10.18
CA ASN A 103 -27.15 -14.47 10.92
C ASN A 103 -28.58 -14.44 11.48
N GLY A 104 -29.40 -13.49 11.02
CA GLY A 104 -30.81 -13.39 11.33
C GLY A 104 -31.60 -14.64 10.92
N PRO A 105 -32.85 -14.81 11.40
CA PRO A 105 -33.67 -15.98 11.12
C PRO A 105 -33.89 -16.24 9.63
N HIS A 106 -34.00 -15.19 8.80
CA HIS A 106 -34.21 -15.31 7.36
C HIS A 106 -32.88 -15.44 6.62
N ASN A 107 -31.94 -14.52 6.82
CA ASN A 107 -30.68 -14.45 6.09
C ASN A 107 -29.81 -15.70 6.27
N ARG A 108 -29.87 -16.36 7.44
CA ARG A 108 -29.14 -17.63 7.65
C ARG A 108 -29.55 -18.74 6.67
N THR A 109 -30.78 -18.70 6.15
CA THR A 109 -31.27 -19.71 5.19
C THR A 109 -30.62 -19.56 3.81
N LEU A 110 -30.04 -18.39 3.52
CA LEU A 110 -29.36 -18.10 2.26
C LEU A 110 -27.89 -18.57 2.27
N ILE A 111 -27.35 -19.01 3.42
CA ILE A 111 -25.94 -19.45 3.53
C ILE A 111 -25.62 -20.57 2.55
N GLU A 112 -26.54 -21.52 2.36
CA GLU A 112 -26.35 -22.65 1.45
C GLU A 112 -26.44 -22.26 -0.04
N GLN A 113 -27.00 -21.09 -0.35
CA GLN A 113 -27.11 -20.54 -1.71
C GLN A 113 -25.86 -19.73 -2.11
N ILE A 114 -24.67 -20.13 -1.63
CA ILE A 114 -23.42 -19.43 -1.96
C ILE A 114 -23.20 -19.35 -3.48
N PRO A 115 -22.96 -18.14 -4.04
CA PRO A 115 -22.53 -18.00 -5.42
C PRO A 115 -21.27 -18.81 -5.70
N LYS A 116 -21.23 -19.53 -6.82
CA LYS A 116 -20.06 -20.36 -7.20
C LYS A 116 -18.77 -19.55 -7.26
N LEU A 117 -18.87 -18.26 -7.56
CA LEU A 117 -17.74 -17.34 -7.62
C LEU A 117 -17.04 -17.14 -6.28
N TYR A 118 -17.73 -17.34 -5.15
CA TYR A 118 -17.12 -17.23 -3.82
C TYR A 118 -16.46 -18.52 -3.33
N ALA A 119 -16.67 -19.64 -4.02
CA ALA A 119 -16.14 -20.94 -3.65
C ALA A 119 -14.96 -21.36 -4.54
N CYS A 120 -13.90 -21.85 -3.92
CA CYS A 120 -12.78 -22.48 -4.61
C CYS A 120 -13.17 -23.92 -5.00
N PRO A 121 -13.10 -24.31 -6.30
CA PRO A 121 -13.45 -25.68 -6.72
C PRO A 121 -12.59 -26.79 -6.08
N SER A 122 -11.37 -26.47 -5.64
CA SER A 122 -10.48 -27.41 -4.93
C SER A 122 -10.71 -27.45 -3.41
N ALA A 123 -11.60 -26.62 -2.87
CA ALA A 123 -11.88 -26.59 -1.44
C ALA A 123 -12.78 -27.77 -1.01
N THR A 124 -12.15 -28.91 -0.75
CA THR A 124 -12.84 -30.11 -0.23
C THR A 124 -13.04 -30.09 1.29
N GLY A 125 -14.17 -30.60 1.78
CA GLY A 125 -14.42 -30.80 3.22
C GLY A 125 -14.67 -29.54 4.04
N GLN A 126 -14.97 -28.41 3.39
CA GLN A 126 -15.41 -27.20 4.08
C GLN A 126 -16.91 -27.29 4.43
N LYS A 127 -17.34 -26.50 5.42
CA LYS A 127 -18.76 -26.40 5.75
C LYS A 127 -19.52 -25.79 4.56
N PRO A 128 -20.75 -26.25 4.26
CA PRO A 128 -21.58 -25.61 3.24
C PRO A 128 -21.69 -24.09 3.48
N GLY A 129 -21.63 -23.32 2.38
CA GLY A 129 -21.75 -21.87 2.44
C GLY A 129 -20.50 -21.10 2.87
N THR A 130 -19.33 -21.75 2.98
CA THR A 130 -18.07 -21.03 3.26
C THR A 130 -17.42 -20.48 2.00
N THR A 131 -16.87 -19.27 2.10
CA THR A 131 -16.15 -18.60 1.01
C THR A 131 -14.65 -18.87 1.08
N ASN A 132 -13.97 -18.85 -0.06
CA ASN A 132 -12.51 -18.97 -0.16
C ASN A 132 -11.79 -17.70 -0.60
N TYR A 133 -12.52 -16.62 -0.89
CA TYR A 133 -11.93 -15.37 -1.32
C TYR A 133 -12.24 -14.29 -0.28
N LEU A 134 -11.19 -13.84 0.40
CA LEU A 134 -11.26 -12.98 1.57
C LEU A 134 -10.54 -11.66 1.31
N ALA A 135 -11.08 -10.58 1.87
CA ALA A 135 -10.38 -9.33 2.01
C ALA A 135 -9.35 -9.41 3.14
N VAL A 136 -8.30 -8.58 3.07
CA VAL A 136 -7.42 -8.33 4.21
C VAL A 136 -7.81 -7.01 4.83
N VAL A 137 -8.52 -7.10 5.95
CA VAL A 137 -9.16 -5.97 6.61
C VAL A 137 -8.21 -5.34 7.61
N GLY A 138 -8.02 -4.03 7.50
CA GLY A 138 -7.16 -3.28 8.39
C GLY A 138 -6.93 -1.86 7.92
N ARG A 139 -6.48 -1.01 8.86
CA ARG A 139 -6.05 0.35 8.51
C ARG A 139 -4.87 0.29 7.54
N GLY A 140 -4.94 1.06 6.46
CA GLY A 140 -3.87 1.12 5.46
C GLY A 140 -3.91 -0.02 4.44
N THR A 141 -4.96 -0.84 4.41
CA THR A 141 -5.21 -1.81 3.33
C THR A 141 -6.31 -1.31 2.40
N CYS A 142 -6.59 -2.07 1.33
CA CYS A 142 -7.75 -1.81 0.47
C CYS A 142 -9.11 -1.94 1.18
N TRP A 143 -9.13 -2.44 2.42
CA TRP A 143 -10.34 -2.73 3.18
C TRP A 143 -10.23 -2.20 4.62
N PRO A 144 -10.28 -0.87 4.82
CA PRO A 144 -10.39 -0.32 6.17
C PRO A 144 -11.75 -0.70 6.80
N GLU A 145 -11.77 -0.82 8.12
CA GLU A 145 -12.99 -1.17 8.87
C GLU A 145 -14.00 -0.02 8.95
N GLN A 146 -13.51 1.22 9.01
CA GLN A 146 -14.32 2.39 9.37
C GLN A 146 -14.79 3.23 8.17
N TYR A 147 -14.22 3.00 6.99
CA TYR A 147 -14.49 3.78 5.79
C TYR A 147 -14.19 2.96 4.54
N SER A 148 -14.70 3.41 3.40
CA SER A 148 -14.32 2.90 2.09
C SER A 148 -13.22 3.74 1.47
N ILE A 149 -12.43 3.14 0.59
CA ILE A 149 -11.38 3.82 -0.17
C ILE A 149 -11.75 3.97 -1.64
N ARG A 150 -10.99 4.80 -2.36
CA ARG A 150 -11.07 5.01 -3.80
C ARG A 150 -9.73 4.67 -4.43
N TYR A 151 -9.69 4.62 -5.77
CA TYR A 151 -8.44 4.42 -6.49
C TYR A 151 -7.39 5.47 -6.14
N GLU A 152 -7.82 6.73 -5.97
CA GLU A 152 -6.94 7.84 -5.62
C GLU A 152 -6.27 7.68 -4.24
N ASP A 153 -6.86 6.88 -3.36
CA ASP A 153 -6.34 6.62 -2.02
C ASP A 153 -5.29 5.48 -2.01
N ILE A 154 -5.04 4.84 -3.16
CA ILE A 154 -4.04 3.78 -3.35
C ILE A 154 -2.76 4.39 -3.94
N HIS A 155 -1.87 4.85 -3.06
CA HIS A 155 -0.62 5.53 -3.39
C HIS A 155 0.54 4.58 -3.71
N ASP A 156 0.49 3.32 -3.25
CA ASP A 156 1.53 2.31 -3.53
C ASP A 156 1.42 1.70 -4.95
N GLY A 157 0.43 2.12 -5.73
CA GLY A 157 0.16 1.67 -7.09
C GLY A 157 -0.85 0.53 -7.15
N THR A 158 -1.90 0.68 -7.96
CA THR A 158 -3.01 -0.29 -8.05
C THR A 158 -2.58 -1.68 -8.51
N SER A 159 -1.51 -1.78 -9.30
CA SER A 159 -0.89 -3.04 -9.76
C SER A 159 0.06 -3.67 -8.74
N ASN A 160 0.27 -3.03 -7.58
CA ASN A 160 1.15 -3.52 -6.51
C ASN A 160 0.40 -3.70 -5.18
N THR A 161 -0.87 -3.35 -5.11
CA THR A 161 -1.66 -3.45 -3.88
C THR A 161 -2.67 -4.59 -3.97
N VAL A 162 -2.59 -5.54 -3.05
CA VAL A 162 -3.48 -6.69 -2.90
C VAL A 162 -4.81 -6.23 -2.30
N GLN A 163 -5.89 -6.55 -3.01
CA GLN A 163 -7.26 -6.32 -2.61
C GLN A 163 -7.91 -7.59 -2.05
N LEU A 164 -7.76 -8.75 -2.70
CA LEU A 164 -8.35 -10.01 -2.22
C LEU A 164 -7.30 -11.12 -2.17
N VAL A 165 -7.49 -12.08 -1.28
CA VAL A 165 -6.63 -13.26 -1.14
C VAL A 165 -7.47 -14.54 -1.13
N GLU A 166 -6.92 -15.59 -1.73
CA GLU A 166 -7.46 -16.94 -1.60
C GLU A 166 -7.13 -17.53 -0.21
N SER A 167 -8.10 -18.23 0.39
CA SER A 167 -7.98 -18.91 1.67
C SER A 167 -8.69 -20.26 1.66
N SER A 168 -7.90 -21.33 1.61
CA SER A 168 -8.37 -22.72 1.57
C SER A 168 -8.85 -23.28 2.91
N ASN A 169 -8.50 -22.62 4.02
CA ASN A 169 -8.89 -22.94 5.38
C ASN A 169 -9.94 -21.97 5.94
N SER A 170 -10.56 -21.17 5.09
CA SER A 170 -11.61 -20.26 5.50
C SER A 170 -12.76 -21.03 6.15
N SER A 171 -13.05 -20.67 7.39
CA SER A 171 -14.26 -21.06 8.13
C SER A 171 -15.35 -19.99 8.03
N VAL A 172 -15.16 -18.99 7.15
CA VAL A 172 -16.01 -17.82 7.00
C VAL A 172 -17.19 -18.16 6.11
N GLN A 173 -18.42 -17.93 6.60
CA GLN A 173 -19.62 -18.06 5.78
C GLN A 173 -19.72 -16.86 4.83
N TRP A 174 -20.21 -17.04 3.60
CA TRP A 174 -20.17 -15.97 2.59
C TRP A 174 -21.02 -14.73 2.94
N LEU A 175 -22.03 -14.88 3.80
CA LEU A 175 -22.83 -13.77 4.35
C LEU A 175 -22.18 -13.11 5.57
N GLU A 176 -21.24 -13.79 6.22
CA GLU A 176 -20.58 -13.31 7.43
C GLU A 176 -19.71 -12.08 7.10
N PRO A 177 -19.90 -10.94 7.79
CA PRO A 177 -19.09 -9.73 7.65
C PRO A 177 -17.72 -9.87 8.35
N ARG A 178 -17.08 -11.03 8.17
CA ARG A 178 -15.76 -11.34 8.70
C ARG A 178 -14.83 -11.68 7.54
N ASP A 179 -13.59 -11.21 7.68
CA ASP A 179 -12.52 -11.39 6.70
C ASP A 179 -11.20 -11.58 7.46
N ILE A 180 -10.07 -11.60 6.75
CA ILE A 180 -8.76 -11.81 7.40
C ILE A 180 -8.31 -10.48 8.00
N ALA A 181 -8.09 -10.43 9.32
CA ALA A 181 -7.50 -9.23 9.91
C ALA A 181 -6.05 -9.05 9.42
N TYR A 182 -5.61 -7.81 9.20
CA TYR A 182 -4.26 -7.50 8.70
C TYR A 182 -3.13 -8.20 9.49
N ARG A 183 -3.28 -8.30 10.82
CA ARG A 183 -2.31 -9.02 11.67
C ARG A 183 -2.30 -10.53 11.41
N GLU A 184 -3.46 -11.12 11.14
CA GLU A 184 -3.59 -12.55 10.83
C GLU A 184 -3.02 -12.86 9.45
N ALA A 185 -3.23 -11.97 8.47
CA ALA A 185 -2.65 -12.12 7.14
C ALA A 185 -1.12 -12.18 7.14
N GLN A 186 -0.47 -11.52 8.11
CA GLN A 186 1.00 -11.54 8.26
C GLN A 186 1.56 -12.81 8.89
N SER A 187 0.71 -13.63 9.51
CA SER A 187 1.17 -14.85 10.17
C SER A 187 1.44 -15.96 9.15
N HIS A 188 2.72 -16.23 8.86
CA HIS A 188 3.14 -17.42 8.10
C HIS A 188 3.05 -18.65 9.01
N GLY A 189 1.84 -19.13 9.25
CA GLY A 189 1.57 -20.25 10.14
C GLY A 189 0.16 -20.12 10.71
N LYS A 190 -0.55 -21.23 10.88
CA LYS A 190 -1.96 -21.28 11.28
C LYS A 190 -2.12 -20.99 12.79
N PRO A 191 -2.47 -19.78 13.27
CA PRO A 191 -3.16 -19.70 14.55
C PRO A 191 -4.49 -20.45 14.41
N ALA A 192 -4.80 -21.33 15.37
CA ALA A 192 -6.00 -22.15 15.32
C ALA A 192 -7.25 -21.25 15.31
N GLY A 193 -8.10 -21.38 14.27
CA GLY A 193 -9.41 -20.73 14.20
C GLY A 193 -9.52 -19.48 13.30
N HIS A 194 -8.40 -18.93 12.83
CA HIS A 194 -8.40 -17.71 12.01
C HIS A 194 -8.03 -18.00 10.54
N PRO A 195 -8.73 -17.41 9.56
CA PRO A 195 -8.40 -17.60 8.15
C PRO A 195 -7.05 -16.96 7.82
N THR A 196 -6.28 -17.60 6.94
CA THR A 196 -5.00 -17.06 6.47
C THR A 196 -4.88 -17.21 4.95
N PRO A 197 -4.08 -16.36 4.28
CA PRO A 197 -3.81 -16.52 2.84
C PRO A 197 -3.23 -17.90 2.54
N SER A 198 -3.98 -18.72 1.79
CA SER A 198 -3.60 -20.10 1.49
C SER A 198 -4.40 -20.71 0.34
N SER A 199 -3.79 -21.67 -0.37
CA SER A 199 -4.51 -22.53 -1.32
C SER A 199 -4.19 -24.00 -1.08
N LYS A 200 -5.08 -24.87 -1.59
CA LYS A 200 -4.82 -26.31 -1.75
C LYS A 200 -4.08 -26.63 -3.04
N HIS A 201 -3.90 -25.65 -3.94
CA HIS A 201 -3.20 -25.86 -5.20
C HIS A 201 -1.68 -26.03 -4.98
N LEU A 202 -1.11 -27.09 -5.56
CA LEU A 202 0.34 -27.27 -5.65
C LEU A 202 0.93 -26.27 -6.67
N SER A 203 2.15 -25.78 -6.40
CA SER A 203 2.89 -24.97 -7.37
C SER A 203 3.31 -25.87 -8.55
N ALA A 204 3.08 -25.43 -9.78
CA ALA A 204 3.35 -26.23 -11.00
C ALA A 204 4.84 -26.33 -11.35
N THR A 205 5.72 -25.67 -10.62
CA THR A 205 7.10 -25.45 -11.07
C THR A 205 8.13 -26.41 -10.50
N ASN A 206 7.82 -27.26 -9.52
CA ASN A 206 8.72 -28.34 -9.07
C ASN A 206 7.99 -29.35 -8.16
N ALA A 207 8.37 -30.64 -8.21
CA ALA A 207 7.93 -31.66 -7.24
C ALA A 207 8.32 -31.35 -5.77
N ASN A 208 9.21 -30.36 -5.57
CA ASN A 208 9.61 -29.79 -4.28
C ASN A 208 9.04 -28.38 -4.00
N SER A 209 8.20 -27.84 -4.88
CA SER A 209 7.64 -26.49 -4.68
C SER A 209 6.52 -26.52 -3.64
N GLN A 210 6.80 -25.91 -2.49
CA GLN A 210 5.79 -25.56 -1.50
C GLN A 210 4.69 -24.75 -2.21
N GLY A 211 3.42 -24.98 -1.87
CA GLY A 211 2.26 -24.42 -2.57
C GLY A 211 2.21 -22.88 -2.58
N GLY A 212 1.07 -22.33 -2.98
CA GLY A 212 0.88 -20.88 -2.99
C GLY A 212 -0.59 -20.50 -2.87
N PHE A 213 -0.93 -19.27 -3.22
CA PHE A 213 -2.31 -18.79 -3.22
C PHE A 213 -2.49 -17.66 -4.22
N HIS A 214 -3.71 -17.50 -4.76
CA HIS A 214 -3.99 -16.36 -5.61
C HIS A 214 -4.25 -15.10 -4.78
N VAL A 215 -3.85 -13.97 -5.35
CA VAL A 215 -4.22 -12.63 -4.87
C VAL A 215 -4.77 -11.82 -6.03
N THR A 216 -5.76 -10.99 -5.74
CA THR A 216 -6.28 -9.98 -6.65
C THR A 216 -5.65 -8.65 -6.29
N LEU A 217 -5.10 -7.96 -7.27
CA LEU A 217 -4.56 -6.60 -7.12
C LEU A 217 -5.67 -5.57 -7.36
N ALA A 218 -5.50 -4.34 -6.88
CA ALA A 218 -6.50 -3.29 -7.00
C ALA A 218 -6.79 -2.88 -8.46
N ASP A 219 -5.84 -3.10 -9.37
CA ASP A 219 -6.04 -2.96 -10.83
C ASP A 219 -6.91 -4.07 -11.46
N GLY A 220 -7.33 -5.05 -10.66
CA GLY A 220 -8.14 -6.20 -11.03
C GLY A 220 -7.37 -7.39 -11.62
N SER A 221 -6.04 -7.28 -11.74
CA SER A 221 -5.21 -8.41 -12.15
C SER A 221 -5.07 -9.44 -11.03
N VAL A 222 -4.96 -10.71 -11.40
CA VAL A 222 -4.82 -11.82 -10.45
C VAL A 222 -3.43 -12.44 -10.57
N LYS A 223 -2.71 -12.51 -9.45
CA LYS A 223 -1.35 -13.07 -9.35
C LYS A 223 -1.34 -14.30 -8.45
N PHE A 224 -0.36 -15.18 -8.63
CA PHE A 224 -0.14 -16.32 -7.75
C PHE A 224 1.10 -16.08 -6.90
N LEU A 225 0.95 -16.13 -5.57
CA LEU A 225 2.04 -15.95 -4.60
C LEU A 225 2.50 -17.29 -4.07
N ASN A 226 3.81 -17.50 -3.98
CA ASN A 226 4.40 -18.63 -3.26
C ASN A 226 4.29 -18.39 -1.74
N HIS A 227 4.04 -19.44 -0.97
CA HIS A 227 4.08 -19.39 0.51
C HIS A 227 5.41 -18.92 1.09
N GLN A 228 6.50 -18.99 0.33
CA GLN A 228 7.84 -18.51 0.70
C GLN A 228 8.05 -17.02 0.40
N ILE A 229 7.03 -16.29 -0.06
CA ILE A 229 7.14 -14.83 -0.25
C ILE A 229 7.70 -14.18 1.02
N ASP A 230 8.65 -13.28 0.85
CA ASP A 230 9.22 -12.54 1.98
C ASP A 230 8.08 -11.81 2.73
N PRO A 231 7.93 -12.03 4.05
CA PRO A 231 6.85 -11.42 4.83
C PRO A 231 6.81 -9.89 4.74
N LYS A 232 7.96 -9.23 4.54
CA LYS A 232 8.06 -7.77 4.36
C LYS A 232 7.52 -7.35 2.99
N ILE A 233 7.79 -8.13 1.94
CA ILE A 233 7.23 -7.89 0.61
C ILE A 233 5.71 -8.10 0.67
N PHE A 234 5.24 -9.19 1.27
CA PHE A 234 3.80 -9.42 1.39
C PHE A 234 3.08 -8.34 2.21
N ARG A 235 3.67 -7.89 3.33
CA ARG A 235 3.16 -6.74 4.09
C ARG A 235 3.06 -5.47 3.24
N SER A 236 4.07 -5.22 2.40
CA SER A 236 4.08 -4.05 1.51
C SER A 236 3.01 -4.16 0.42
N LEU A 237 2.77 -5.36 -0.11
CA LEU A 237 1.69 -5.60 -1.07
C LEU A 237 0.29 -5.39 -0.47
N LEU A 238 0.11 -5.56 0.85
CA LEU A 238 -1.17 -5.32 1.52
C LEU A 238 -1.44 -3.82 1.80
N SER A 239 -0.45 -2.96 1.58
CA SER A 239 -0.51 -1.54 1.90
C SER A 239 -1.03 -0.70 0.74
N ILE A 240 -1.80 0.35 1.06
CA ILE A 240 -2.21 1.39 0.11
C ILE A 240 -1.30 2.63 0.16
N ASN A 241 -0.51 2.83 1.22
CA ASN A 241 0.25 4.07 1.47
C ASN A 241 1.57 3.86 2.26
N GLY A 242 2.24 2.75 2.02
CA GLY A 242 3.46 2.28 2.68
C GLY A 242 4.72 2.98 2.18
N GLY A 243 4.62 3.78 1.12
CA GLY A 243 5.62 4.80 0.76
C GLY A 243 6.95 4.26 0.24
N ARG A 244 7.05 2.94 -0.02
CA ARG A 244 8.15 2.35 -0.80
C ARG A 244 7.59 1.95 -2.15
N ALA A 245 8.11 2.55 -3.21
CA ALA A 245 8.07 1.89 -4.51
C ALA A 245 8.74 0.53 -4.32
N LEU A 246 7.97 -0.56 -4.38
CA LEU A 246 8.56 -1.88 -4.50
C LEU A 246 9.29 -1.86 -5.83
N ALA A 247 10.63 -1.83 -5.80
CA ALA A 247 11.44 -2.08 -6.98
C ALA A 247 10.87 -3.36 -7.61
N ARG A 248 10.32 -3.22 -8.82
CA ARG A 248 9.68 -4.25 -9.66
C ARG A 248 9.55 -5.59 -8.92
N VAL A 249 8.41 -5.83 -8.26
CA VAL A 249 8.12 -7.20 -7.80
C VAL A 249 8.06 -8.03 -9.08
N ASP A 250 9.12 -8.81 -9.34
CA ASP A 250 9.20 -9.72 -10.48
C ASP A 250 8.17 -10.82 -10.25
N TRP A 251 6.93 -10.51 -10.62
CA TRP A 251 5.84 -11.47 -10.66
C TRP A 251 6.28 -12.61 -11.59
N PRO A 252 6.15 -13.88 -11.17
CA PRO A 252 6.46 -15.00 -12.06
C PRO A 252 5.67 -14.82 -13.37
N ALA A 253 6.38 -14.92 -14.50
CA ALA A 253 5.86 -14.54 -15.80
C ALA A 253 4.52 -15.22 -16.08
N LEU A 254 3.49 -14.40 -16.32
CA LEU A 254 2.25 -14.80 -16.96
C LEU A 254 2.48 -14.63 -18.46
N ASP A 255 2.27 -15.69 -19.25
CA ASP A 255 2.29 -15.63 -20.72
C ASP A 255 1.15 -14.72 -21.23
N LEU A 256 1.37 -13.41 -21.22
CA LEU A 256 0.50 -12.38 -21.80
C LEU A 256 1.37 -11.34 -22.53
N PRO A 257 0.89 -10.75 -23.64
CA PRO A 257 1.64 -9.76 -24.42
C PRO A 257 2.01 -8.55 -23.56
N GLU A 258 3.23 -8.03 -23.76
CA GLU A 258 3.84 -7.04 -22.88
C GLU A 258 2.99 -5.76 -22.71
N PRO A 259 2.78 -5.29 -21.47
CA PRO A 259 2.27 -3.95 -21.20
C PRO A 259 3.32 -2.90 -21.55
N LEU A 260 2.88 -1.69 -21.90
CA LEU A 260 3.75 -0.54 -22.17
C LEU A 260 4.85 -0.40 -21.09
N GLU A 261 6.11 -0.40 -21.53
CA GLU A 261 7.26 -0.22 -20.65
C GLU A 261 7.19 1.15 -19.94
N LEU A 262 7.08 1.12 -18.61
CA LEU A 262 7.41 2.28 -17.79
C LEU A 262 8.94 2.43 -17.75
N PRO A 263 9.46 3.67 -17.72
CA PRO A 263 10.90 3.90 -17.69
C PRO A 263 11.52 3.31 -16.41
N PRO A 264 12.76 2.79 -16.49
CA PRO A 264 13.45 2.21 -15.35
C PRO A 264 13.68 3.24 -14.22
N SER A 265 13.66 2.77 -12.98
CA SER A 265 14.08 3.55 -11.81
C SER A 265 15.49 4.09 -12.02
N ARG A 266 15.69 5.40 -11.78
CA ARG A 266 16.97 6.07 -12.01
C ARG A 266 17.75 6.21 -10.68
N PRO A 267 19.07 5.95 -10.68
CA PRO A 267 19.95 6.14 -9.53
C PRO A 267 19.86 7.55 -8.94
N ALA A 268 20.03 7.70 -7.62
CA ALA A 268 20.00 8.99 -6.94
C ALA A 268 21.12 9.93 -7.41
N GLU A 269 22.24 9.35 -7.85
CA GLU A 269 23.39 10.02 -8.45
C GLU A 269 23.03 10.75 -9.76
N GLU A 270 21.92 10.37 -10.41
CA GLU A 270 21.41 11.09 -11.57
C GLU A 270 20.66 12.37 -11.21
N PHE A 271 20.45 12.65 -9.92
CA PHE A 271 19.71 13.81 -9.40
C PHE A 271 20.52 14.59 -8.34
N PRO A 272 21.65 15.22 -8.71
CA PRO A 272 22.57 15.91 -7.79
C PRO A 272 22.00 17.21 -7.17
N SER A 273 20.72 17.53 -7.39
CA SER A 273 20.15 18.76 -6.86
C SER A 273 18.68 18.58 -6.53
N THR A 274 18.28 19.08 -5.36
CA THR A 274 16.89 19.14 -4.93
C THR A 274 16.46 20.60 -4.87
N ASP A 275 15.56 20.98 -5.76
CA ASP A 275 14.95 22.30 -5.81
C ASP A 275 13.69 22.32 -4.93
N VAL A 276 13.62 23.24 -3.97
CA VAL A 276 12.37 23.48 -3.22
C VAL A 276 11.56 24.52 -3.98
N LEU A 277 10.45 24.10 -4.57
CA LEU A 277 9.57 24.96 -5.35
C LEU A 277 8.44 25.49 -4.46
N PRO A 278 8.18 26.80 -4.48
CA PRO A 278 7.04 27.37 -3.77
C PRO A 278 5.75 27.33 -4.61
N TYR A 279 5.72 26.60 -5.73
CA TYR A 279 4.56 26.43 -6.60
C TYR A 279 4.58 25.03 -7.26
N PRO A 280 3.41 24.46 -7.64
CA PRO A 280 3.33 23.09 -8.17
C PRO A 280 3.52 22.98 -9.70
N THR A 281 3.74 24.09 -10.42
CA THR A 281 3.79 24.09 -11.90
C THR A 281 5.17 24.46 -12.44
N GLY A 282 5.66 23.73 -13.44
CA GLY A 282 6.94 24.01 -14.08
C GLY A 282 7.50 22.78 -14.79
N PRO A 283 8.41 22.96 -15.76
CA PRO A 283 9.04 21.83 -16.42
C PRO A 283 9.89 21.05 -15.41
N ILE A 284 9.59 19.77 -15.23
CA ILE A 284 10.46 18.84 -14.50
C ILE A 284 11.72 18.70 -15.35
N THR A 285 12.83 19.32 -14.90
CA THR A 285 14.09 19.21 -15.62
C THR A 285 14.81 17.91 -15.27
N ARG A 286 15.44 17.31 -16.28
CA ARG A 286 16.16 16.05 -16.12
C ARG A 286 17.32 16.26 -15.15
N GLY A 287 17.40 15.40 -14.13
CA GLY A 287 18.48 15.39 -13.15
C GLY A 287 18.29 16.34 -11.97
N ARG A 288 17.05 16.77 -11.73
CA ARG A 288 16.68 17.52 -10.53
C ARG A 288 15.56 16.82 -9.78
N ASN A 289 15.67 16.79 -8.47
CA ASN A 289 14.59 16.49 -7.54
C ASN A 289 13.83 17.79 -7.23
N TYR A 290 12.53 17.69 -6.99
CA TYR A 290 11.70 18.84 -6.68
C TYR A 290 10.88 18.58 -5.43
N VAL A 291 10.89 19.52 -4.48
CA VAL A 291 10.07 19.49 -3.28
C VAL A 291 9.12 20.68 -3.32
N TYR A 292 7.82 20.41 -3.43
CA TYR A 292 6.82 21.47 -3.40
C TYR A 292 6.52 21.92 -1.96
N CYS A 293 6.63 23.22 -1.71
CA CYS A 293 6.40 23.85 -0.41
C CYS A 293 5.09 24.65 -0.40
N ALA A 294 3.97 23.95 -0.18
CA ALA A 294 2.63 24.53 -0.18
C ALA A 294 2.42 25.66 0.84
N THR A 295 3.11 25.60 1.99
CA THR A 295 2.99 26.63 3.04
C THR A 295 3.57 27.98 2.62
N PHE A 296 4.44 28.01 1.60
CA PHE A 296 4.95 29.26 1.03
C PHE A 296 3.91 29.97 0.17
N GLU A 297 3.09 29.25 -0.62
CA GLU A 297 1.95 29.85 -1.35
C GLU A 297 0.96 30.48 -0.38
N ILE A 298 0.68 29.80 0.74
CA ILE A 298 -0.20 30.32 1.79
C ILE A 298 0.35 31.63 2.36
N ALA A 299 1.67 31.72 2.60
CA ALA A 299 2.32 32.93 3.06
C ALA A 299 2.23 34.05 2.00
N TRP A 300 2.41 33.73 0.71
CA TRP A 300 2.24 34.68 -0.39
C TRP A 300 0.81 35.23 -0.46
N ASP A 301 -0.20 34.38 -0.30
CA ASP A 301 -1.60 34.81 -0.27
C ASP A 301 -1.93 35.72 0.93
N GLU A 302 -1.34 35.45 2.10
CA GLU A 302 -1.44 36.36 3.25
C GLU A 302 -0.81 37.72 2.95
N ALA A 303 0.36 37.74 2.31
CA ALA A 303 0.99 38.98 1.87
C ALA A 303 0.12 39.74 0.87
N ARG A 304 -0.48 39.05 -0.11
CA ARG A 304 -1.39 39.66 -1.09
C ARG A 304 -2.56 40.32 -0.40
N LYS A 305 -3.20 39.62 0.54
CA LYS A 305 -4.32 40.16 1.33
C LYS A 305 -3.91 41.39 2.14
N ALA A 306 -2.75 41.33 2.82
CA ALA A 306 -2.22 42.44 3.61
C ALA A 306 -1.92 43.69 2.76
N LEU A 307 -1.61 43.50 1.47
CA LEU A 307 -1.31 44.56 0.49
C LEU A 307 -2.52 44.96 -0.38
N GLY A 308 -3.75 44.61 0.03
CA GLY A 308 -4.98 45.04 -0.66
C GLY A 308 -5.57 44.04 -1.67
N GLY A 309 -5.09 42.79 -1.67
CA GLY A 309 -5.67 41.67 -2.42
C GLY A 309 -5.24 41.54 -3.89
N GLY A 310 -4.56 42.55 -4.43
CA GLY A 310 -4.00 42.54 -5.78
C GLY A 310 -2.78 41.62 -5.95
N PRO A 311 -2.27 41.46 -7.19
CA PRO A 311 -0.99 40.81 -7.43
C PRO A 311 0.16 41.61 -6.82
N ILE A 312 1.13 40.93 -6.20
CA ILE A 312 2.35 41.57 -5.66
C ILE A 312 3.35 41.76 -6.80
N VAL A 313 3.75 42.99 -7.04
CA VAL A 313 4.80 43.33 -8.01
C VAL A 313 6.09 43.64 -7.26
N LEU A 314 7.12 42.84 -7.48
CA LEU A 314 8.45 43.07 -6.91
C LEU A 314 9.33 43.82 -7.91
N GLU A 315 10.32 44.54 -7.41
CA GLU A 315 11.31 45.22 -8.26
C GLU A 315 12.03 44.21 -9.16
N GLY A 316 12.13 44.53 -10.45
CA GLY A 316 12.69 43.64 -11.47
C GLY A 316 11.74 42.55 -11.99
N ASP A 317 10.48 42.51 -11.51
CA ASP A 317 9.41 41.60 -11.94
C ASP A 317 9.87 40.13 -12.09
N PRO A 318 10.36 39.51 -11.00
CA PRO A 318 10.93 38.18 -11.07
C PRO A 318 9.85 37.16 -11.47
N PRO A 319 10.17 36.18 -12.35
CA PRO A 319 9.22 35.15 -12.78
C PRO A 319 8.52 34.43 -11.62
N LEU A 320 9.22 34.23 -10.51
CA LEU A 320 8.68 33.65 -9.28
C LEU A 320 7.45 34.42 -8.75
N ALA A 321 7.48 35.76 -8.74
CA ALA A 321 6.35 36.57 -8.27
C ALA A 321 5.14 36.44 -9.19
N GLN A 322 5.36 36.39 -10.51
CA GLN A 322 4.30 36.15 -11.48
C GLN A 322 3.65 34.77 -11.30
N MET A 323 4.47 33.75 -11.05
CA MET A 323 4.00 32.39 -10.78
C MET A 323 3.18 32.34 -9.48
N LEU A 324 3.68 32.91 -8.39
CA LEU A 324 2.94 32.95 -7.13
C LEU A 324 1.65 33.79 -7.19
N ASN A 325 1.60 34.84 -8.02
CA ASN A 325 0.38 35.61 -8.24
C ASN A 325 -0.70 34.85 -9.02
N SER A 326 -0.29 33.91 -9.88
CA SER A 326 -1.21 33.10 -10.72
C SER A 326 -1.68 31.81 -10.05
N HIS A 327 -1.15 31.49 -8.87
CA HIS A 327 -1.44 30.27 -8.13
C HIS A 327 -2.08 30.61 -6.77
N SER A 328 -2.81 29.64 -6.21
CA SER A 328 -3.40 29.74 -4.88
C SER A 328 -3.53 28.34 -4.29
N PHE A 329 -3.24 28.21 -3.00
CA PHE A 329 -3.37 26.94 -2.30
C PHE A 329 -4.72 26.83 -1.57
N ASP A 330 -5.45 25.74 -1.81
CA ASP A 330 -6.65 25.44 -1.02
C ASP A 330 -6.25 24.94 0.38
N ARG A 331 -6.39 25.82 1.38
CA ARG A 331 -6.04 25.55 2.77
C ARG A 331 -6.74 24.35 3.38
N ARG A 332 -7.86 23.88 2.80
CA ARG A 332 -8.55 22.66 3.26
C ARG A 332 -7.70 21.39 3.07
N ASN A 333 -6.69 21.45 2.21
CA ASN A 333 -5.76 20.34 1.95
C ASN A 333 -4.63 20.23 2.98
N LEU A 334 -4.54 21.16 3.95
CA LEU A 334 -3.57 21.09 5.05
C LEU A 334 -4.29 21.24 6.39
N ASP A 335 -3.96 20.37 7.34
CA ASP A 335 -4.43 20.51 8.72
C ASP A 335 -3.97 21.88 9.26
N PRO A 336 -4.90 22.77 9.64
CA PRO A 336 -4.54 24.10 10.12
C PRO A 336 -3.65 24.04 11.34
N ASN A 337 -3.63 22.98 12.14
CA ASN A 337 -2.75 22.85 13.31
C ASN A 337 -1.31 22.41 12.95
N SER A 338 -1.07 21.98 11.72
CA SER A 338 0.23 21.44 11.28
C SER A 338 1.18 22.47 10.68
N TYR A 339 0.75 23.72 10.48
CA TYR A 339 1.60 24.76 9.89
C TYR A 339 1.36 26.15 10.47
N LEU A 340 2.33 27.04 10.30
CA LEU A 340 2.20 28.49 10.42
C LEU A 340 2.65 29.11 9.09
N ALA A 341 1.80 29.93 8.49
CA ALA A 341 2.13 30.66 7.28
C ALA A 341 1.67 32.12 7.43
N ARG A 342 2.59 33.06 7.21
CA ARG A 342 2.39 34.50 7.37
C ARG A 342 3.11 35.23 6.26
N GLY A 343 2.49 36.28 5.75
CA GLY A 343 3.09 37.15 4.76
C GLY A 343 2.59 38.58 4.87
N GLY A 344 3.47 39.54 4.59
CA GLY A 344 3.14 40.95 4.60
C GLY A 344 4.39 41.84 4.63
N PRO A 345 4.24 43.15 4.87
CA PRO A 345 5.37 44.04 5.08
C PRO A 345 6.29 43.54 6.19
N GLY A 346 7.60 43.72 6.04
CA GLY A 346 8.63 43.32 7.00
C GLY A 346 8.69 44.20 8.26
N SER A 347 7.55 44.47 8.87
CA SER A 347 7.38 45.30 10.06
C SER A 347 7.80 44.59 11.35
N SER A 348 8.03 45.34 12.43
CA SER A 348 8.30 44.77 13.77
C SER A 348 7.12 43.95 14.27
N GLU A 349 5.91 44.39 13.97
CA GLU A 349 4.65 43.80 14.40
C GLU A 349 4.46 42.42 13.77
N ALA A 350 4.72 42.30 12.45
CA ALA A 350 4.64 41.01 11.74
C ALA A 350 5.59 39.96 12.34
N ARG A 351 6.81 40.38 12.74
CA ARG A 351 7.78 39.49 13.38
C ARG A 351 7.34 39.04 14.77
N THR A 352 6.76 39.95 15.55
CA THR A 352 6.22 39.64 16.88
C THR A 352 5.06 38.66 16.77
N GLN A 353 4.12 38.89 15.86
CA GLN A 353 3.00 37.98 15.60
C GLN A 353 3.47 36.58 15.19
N ILE A 354 4.44 36.48 14.28
CA ILE A 354 5.01 35.18 13.89
C ILE A 354 5.59 34.45 15.11
N ARG A 355 6.30 35.17 16.00
CA ARG A 355 6.90 34.56 17.19
C ARG A 355 5.85 34.07 18.18
N GLU A 356 4.84 34.89 18.46
CA GLU A 356 3.76 34.55 19.39
C GLU A 356 2.94 33.36 18.88
N GLU A 357 2.57 33.37 17.60
CA GLU A 357 1.79 32.29 16.99
C GLU A 357 2.60 31.01 16.87
N LEU A 358 3.88 31.09 16.51
CA LEU A 358 4.73 29.90 16.46
C LEU A 358 4.87 29.28 17.85
N ALA A 359 5.11 30.10 18.88
CA ALA A 359 5.22 29.63 20.26
C ALA A 359 3.90 29.03 20.78
N ALA A 360 2.76 29.65 20.44
CA ALA A 360 1.45 29.15 20.84
C ALA A 360 1.11 27.81 20.17
N LYS A 361 1.44 27.67 18.89
CA LYS A 361 1.08 26.50 18.07
C LYS A 361 2.08 25.36 18.20
N PHE A 362 3.34 25.69 18.39
CA PHE A 362 4.47 24.77 18.47
C PHE A 362 5.39 25.16 19.65
N PRO A 363 5.04 24.80 20.91
CA PRO A 363 5.72 25.28 22.12
C PRO A 363 7.21 24.92 22.26
N LYS A 364 7.74 24.06 21.39
CA LYS A 364 9.16 23.65 21.34
C LYS A 364 9.90 24.23 20.13
N SER A 365 9.25 25.08 19.34
CA SER A 365 9.80 25.64 18.12
C SER A 365 10.14 27.11 18.29
N GLU A 366 11.30 27.52 17.77
CA GLU A 366 11.72 28.93 17.74
C GLU A 366 11.80 29.41 16.28
N PRO A 367 11.33 30.64 15.97
CA PRO A 367 11.41 31.17 14.62
C PRO A 367 12.87 31.46 14.24
N ARG A 368 13.42 30.66 13.31
CA ARG A 368 14.79 30.84 12.79
C ARG A 368 14.82 31.85 11.64
N SER A 369 15.92 32.58 11.50
CA SER A 369 16.20 33.54 10.41
C SER A 369 15.25 34.73 10.25
N LEU A 370 14.35 34.97 11.22
CA LEU A 370 13.34 36.04 11.16
C LEU A 370 13.91 37.48 11.14
N ASN A 371 15.16 37.63 11.59
CA ASN A 371 15.82 38.93 11.77
C ASN A 371 16.83 39.27 10.67
N GLN A 372 17.00 38.41 9.65
CA GLN A 372 18.00 38.60 8.59
C GLN A 372 17.68 39.78 7.66
N ILE A 373 16.40 40.13 7.49
CA ILE A 373 15.95 41.23 6.62
C ILE A 373 15.04 42.16 7.43
N GLN A 374 15.36 43.47 7.43
CA GLN A 374 14.71 44.48 8.26
C GLN A 374 14.20 45.67 7.43
N GLY A 375 12.99 46.16 7.76
CA GLY A 375 12.38 47.34 7.16
C GLY A 375 11.12 47.03 6.35
N GLU A 376 10.18 47.99 6.34
CA GLU A 376 8.87 47.88 5.69
C GLU A 376 8.93 47.87 4.15
N ARG A 377 10.08 48.23 3.58
CA ARG A 377 10.35 48.11 2.14
C ARG A 377 10.54 46.67 1.67
N TRP A 378 10.74 45.73 2.60
CA TRP A 378 10.92 44.32 2.29
C TRP A 378 9.65 43.54 2.58
N LEU A 379 9.35 42.57 1.72
CA LEU A 379 8.29 41.61 1.99
C LEU A 379 8.83 40.51 2.92
N LEU A 380 8.12 40.25 4.01
CA LEU A 380 8.41 39.14 4.92
C LEU A 380 7.41 38.02 4.63
N LEU A 381 7.94 36.88 4.21
CA LEU A 381 7.20 35.64 4.04
C LEU A 381 7.78 34.60 4.99
N TYR A 382 6.93 34.03 5.84
CA TYR A 382 7.34 33.02 6.79
C TYR A 382 6.39 31.83 6.72
N ALA A 383 6.99 30.66 6.48
CA ALA A 383 6.29 29.39 6.39
C ALA A 383 6.98 28.37 7.27
N TYR A 384 6.21 27.69 8.12
CA TYR A 384 6.65 26.64 9.01
C TYR A 384 5.66 25.49 8.94
N PHE A 385 6.15 24.28 8.72
CA PHE A 385 5.33 23.07 8.67
C PHE A 385 5.91 22.05 9.64
N LEU A 386 5.08 21.55 10.55
CA LEU A 386 5.44 20.50 11.50
C LEU A 386 4.55 19.30 11.30
N LYS A 387 5.17 18.17 10.97
CA LYS A 387 4.50 16.87 10.94
C LYS A 387 5.21 15.90 11.85
N SER A 388 4.56 15.51 12.94
CA SER A 388 5.01 14.39 13.77
C SER A 388 4.62 13.08 13.11
N LEU A 389 5.58 12.42 12.47
CA LEU A 389 5.42 11.10 11.91
C LEU A 389 5.81 10.09 12.99
N ARG A 390 4.85 9.25 13.42
CA ARG A 390 5.16 8.08 14.25
C ARG A 390 5.53 6.93 13.33
N PHE A 391 6.70 6.36 13.53
CA PHE A 391 7.08 5.15 12.82
C PHE A 391 6.33 3.95 13.40
N GLU A 392 5.83 3.06 12.54
CA GLU A 392 5.09 1.86 12.95
C GLU A 392 5.99 0.77 13.56
N THR A 393 7.29 0.88 13.36
CA THR A 393 8.30 -0.03 13.91
C THR A 393 9.25 0.80 14.76
N GLU A 394 9.45 0.37 16.00
CA GLU A 394 10.47 0.94 16.86
C GLU A 394 11.83 0.69 16.20
N PHE A 395 12.52 1.77 15.87
CA PHE A 395 13.87 1.67 15.36
C PHE A 395 14.81 1.42 16.53
N GLU A 396 15.74 0.49 16.34
CA GLU A 396 16.79 0.26 17.32
C GLU A 396 17.81 1.37 17.19
N LEU A 397 18.22 1.95 18.32
CA LEU A 397 19.32 2.90 18.34
C LEU A 397 20.57 2.20 17.81
N LEU A 398 21.27 2.84 16.88
CA LEU A 398 22.53 2.31 16.38
C LEU A 398 23.52 2.26 17.55
N PRO A 399 24.20 1.11 17.76
CA PRO A 399 25.13 0.96 18.89
C PRO A 399 26.38 1.84 18.75
N LYS A 400 26.67 2.35 17.54
CA LYS A 400 27.73 3.33 17.27
C LYS A 400 27.13 4.57 16.61
N PRO A 401 27.48 5.78 17.07
CA PRO A 401 27.04 7.02 16.43
C PRO A 401 27.66 7.16 15.02
N LEU A 402 26.92 7.78 14.11
CA LEU A 402 27.39 8.17 12.78
C LEU A 402 28.12 9.51 12.88
N MET A 403 29.22 9.68 12.14
CA MET A 403 30.02 10.91 12.19
C MET A 403 29.60 11.84 11.05
N PHE A 404 29.15 13.06 11.34
CA PHE A 404 28.76 14.02 10.32
C PHE A 404 29.62 15.29 10.36
N LEU A 405 29.79 15.93 9.20
CA LEU A 405 30.51 17.19 9.08
C LEU A 405 29.62 18.35 9.56
N ALA A 406 30.03 18.97 10.68
CA ALA A 406 29.55 20.25 11.16
C ALA A 406 30.66 21.31 10.96
N PRO A 407 30.41 22.63 11.10
CA PRO A 407 31.37 23.67 10.71
C PRO A 407 32.77 23.46 11.31
N GLY A 408 33.69 22.93 10.49
CA GLY A 408 35.09 22.64 10.82
C GLY A 408 35.37 21.44 11.73
N ARG A 409 34.37 20.61 12.08
CA ARG A 409 34.56 19.46 12.99
C ARG A 409 33.56 18.33 12.73
N GLU A 410 34.01 17.10 12.90
CA GLU A 410 33.11 15.94 12.90
C GLU A 410 32.29 15.91 14.19
N LYS A 411 31.03 15.50 14.08
CA LYS A 411 30.10 15.35 15.19
C LYS A 411 29.48 13.96 15.21
N PRO A 412 29.56 13.24 16.35
CA PRO A 412 28.83 11.99 16.51
C PRO A 412 27.34 12.30 16.63
N VAL A 413 26.53 11.64 15.83
CA VAL A 413 25.06 11.71 15.86
C VAL A 413 24.54 10.31 16.12
N VAL A 414 23.75 10.15 17.18
CA VAL A 414 23.06 8.90 17.48
C VAL A 414 21.99 8.69 16.42
N GLY A 415 22.16 7.64 15.61
CA GLY A 415 21.16 7.23 14.62
C GLY A 415 20.24 6.15 15.19
N PHE A 416 19.14 5.91 14.50
CA PHE A 416 18.25 4.78 14.74
C PHE A 416 17.99 4.04 13.43
N GLY A 417 17.84 2.72 13.47
CA GLY A 417 17.70 1.87 12.28
C GLY A 417 17.35 0.42 12.60
N ILE A 418 17.54 -0.48 11.62
CA ILE A 418 17.36 -1.93 11.83
C ILE A 418 18.73 -2.49 12.24
N ALA A 419 18.84 -3.00 13.47
CA ALA A 419 20.11 -3.40 14.09
C ALA A 419 20.86 -4.54 13.40
N HIS A 420 20.25 -5.24 12.44
CA HIS A 420 20.87 -6.32 11.67
C HIS A 420 21.67 -5.85 10.43
N LEU A 421 22.02 -4.56 10.36
CA LEU A 421 23.07 -4.09 9.46
C LEU A 421 24.45 -4.47 10.03
N ASP A 422 24.71 -5.78 10.11
CA ASP A 422 26.02 -6.30 10.49
C ASP A 422 27.02 -6.08 9.35
N ASP A 423 28.16 -5.50 9.74
CA ASP A 423 29.49 -5.46 9.10
C ASP A 423 29.67 -4.99 7.65
N SER A 424 28.61 -4.70 6.89
CA SER A 424 28.72 -4.03 5.58
C SER A 424 28.65 -2.50 5.65
N ILE A 425 29.15 -1.93 6.76
CA ILE A 425 29.32 -0.48 7.02
C ILE A 425 30.41 0.09 6.07
N ALA A 426 30.14 0.03 4.77
CA ALA A 426 30.78 0.79 3.71
C ALA A 426 29.75 1.76 3.06
N GLN A 427 28.45 1.61 3.33
CA GLN A 427 27.41 2.55 2.87
C GLN A 427 27.13 3.71 3.84
N GLY A 428 27.55 3.60 5.11
CA GLY A 428 27.41 4.68 6.09
C GLY A 428 28.27 5.92 5.77
N GLU A 429 29.45 5.72 5.17
CA GLU A 429 30.36 6.82 4.79
C GLU A 429 29.80 7.67 3.65
N HIS A 430 29.05 7.08 2.71
CA HIS A 430 28.42 7.80 1.60
C HIS A 430 27.25 8.69 2.04
N LEU A 431 26.53 8.34 3.12
CA LEU A 431 25.48 9.21 3.67
C LEU A 431 26.04 10.44 4.39
N GLN A 432 27.25 10.34 4.94
CA GLN A 432 27.92 11.45 5.65
C GLN A 432 28.36 12.59 4.71
N VAL A 433 28.70 12.27 3.46
CA VAL A 433 29.09 13.27 2.46
C VAL A 433 27.90 14.03 1.86
N GLN A 434 26.70 13.45 1.89
CA GLN A 434 25.47 14.08 1.38
C GLN A 434 24.73 14.93 2.43
N VAL A 435 25.14 14.88 3.69
CA VAL A 435 24.45 15.58 4.77
C VAL A 435 25.44 16.42 5.56
N ARG A 436 25.33 17.74 5.41
CA ARG A 436 26.07 18.70 6.23
C ARG A 436 25.21 19.19 7.38
N ILE A 437 25.71 19.11 8.60
CA ILE A 437 25.02 19.68 9.75
C ILE A 437 25.36 21.16 9.81
N LEU A 438 24.36 22.02 9.62
CA LEU A 438 24.52 23.48 9.69
C LEU A 438 24.45 23.99 11.13
N ASP A 439 23.62 23.36 11.97
CA ASP A 439 23.42 23.71 13.38
C ASP A 439 23.07 22.44 14.18
N TYR A 440 23.61 22.30 15.40
CA TYR A 440 23.40 21.11 16.24
C TYR A 440 23.25 21.51 17.70
N LYS A 441 22.05 21.28 18.27
CA LYS A 441 21.76 21.51 19.69
C LYS A 441 21.64 20.20 20.46
N SER A 442 20.97 19.20 19.89
CA SER A 442 20.83 17.84 20.45
C SER A 442 20.50 16.83 19.36
N ASP A 443 20.43 15.54 19.72
CA ASP A 443 20.07 14.43 18.83
C ASP A 443 18.66 14.57 18.20
N ASP A 444 17.80 15.40 18.79
CA ASP A 444 16.44 15.69 18.31
C ASP A 444 16.28 17.13 17.78
N ASP A 445 17.33 17.96 17.84
CA ASP A 445 17.30 19.38 17.46
C ASP A 445 18.59 19.77 16.72
N PHE A 446 18.53 19.64 15.40
CA PHE A 446 19.62 19.98 14.50
C PHE A 446 19.07 20.43 13.14
N VAL A 447 19.89 21.16 12.40
CA VAL A 447 19.59 21.59 11.02
C VAL A 447 20.60 20.96 10.11
N VAL A 448 20.10 20.33 9.05
CA VAL A 448 20.93 19.77 8.00
C VAL A 448 20.76 20.54 6.70
N GLN A 449 21.82 20.55 5.92
CA GLN A 449 21.82 20.85 4.51
C GLN A 449 22.10 19.54 3.78
N LEU A 450 21.23 19.19 2.85
CA LEU A 450 21.51 18.12 1.90
C LEU A 450 22.46 18.66 0.84
N LEU A 451 23.61 18.02 0.69
CA LEU A 451 24.60 18.31 -0.33
C LEU A 451 24.31 17.44 -1.57
N PRO A 452 24.58 17.96 -2.78
CA PRO A 452 24.51 17.25 -4.05
C PRO A 452 25.10 15.84 -4.07
#